data_AF-A0A6P4J848-F1
#
_entry.id   AF-A0A6P4J848-F1
#
_cell.length_a   1.000
_cell.length_b   1.000
_cell.length_c   1.000
_cell.angle_alpha   90.00
_cell.angle_beta   90.00
_cell.angle_gamma   90.00
#
_symmetry.space_group_name_H-M   'P 1'
#
loop_
_entity.id
_entity.type
_entity.pdbx_description
1 polymer ?
#
loop_
_entity_poly.entity_id
_entity_poly.type
_entity_poly.pdbx_seq_one_letter_code
_entity_poly.pdbx_strand_id
1 'polypeptide(L)'
;MKLFMKNKWNIPLLLLWLLQGGVSVSASSDPDTTTTATCRHATDMWGDPDPNIFYVCSDAGQPLQLRCPAGRGFFSGLGHVGCLPFAQWPACLPAPEEQVVVGSSSDGCDSGEHLLSPWASPDPNQFYLCPGPSATPLLLTCAAGKGFLATEEAVGCADWSLWRRQMDCEAYY
;
A
#
# COMPACT_ATOMS: atom_id res chain seq x y z
N MET A 1 -23.23 65.55 -22.82
CA MET A 1 -22.89 65.91 -24.22
C MET A 1 -21.44 65.53 -24.49
N LYS A 2 -21.21 64.88 -25.65
CA LYS A 2 -19.95 64.76 -26.42
C LYS A 2 -18.78 64.04 -25.72
N LEU A 3 -18.46 62.78 -26.04
CA LEU A 3 -17.95 62.19 -27.30
C LEU A 3 -16.43 62.35 -27.49
N PHE A 4 -15.83 61.24 -27.95
CA PHE A 4 -14.56 61.06 -28.68
C PHE A 4 -13.25 61.08 -27.88
N MET A 5 -12.20 60.38 -28.28
CA MET A 5 -11.93 59.07 -28.90
C MET A 5 -10.39 59.02 -29.00
N LYS A 6 -9.83 57.80 -29.01
CA LYS A 6 -8.55 57.41 -29.63
C LYS A 6 -7.27 58.15 -29.20
N ASN A 7 -6.29 57.36 -28.72
CA ASN A 7 -4.95 57.52 -29.27
C ASN A 7 -4.09 56.25 -29.22
N LYS A 8 -3.73 55.80 -30.43
CA LYS A 8 -2.44 55.20 -30.85
C LYS A 8 -2.00 53.84 -30.32
N TRP A 9 -2.49 52.84 -31.05
CA TRP A 9 -1.71 51.85 -31.80
C TRP A 9 -0.19 52.09 -31.87
N ASN A 10 0.58 51.15 -31.31
CA ASN A 10 1.92 50.81 -31.78
C ASN A 10 2.12 49.30 -31.58
N ILE A 11 2.20 48.58 -32.70
CA ILE A 11 2.58 47.17 -32.80
C ILE A 11 4.07 47.14 -33.14
N PRO A 12 4.87 46.32 -32.46
CA PRO A 12 5.98 45.65 -33.13
C PRO A 12 5.69 44.15 -33.21
N LEU A 13 5.62 43.70 -34.46
CA LEU A 13 5.62 42.31 -34.88
C LEU A 13 7.05 41.81 -34.69
N LEU A 14 7.29 40.86 -33.79
CA LEU A 14 8.51 40.06 -33.82
C LEU A 14 8.16 38.59 -33.59
N LEU A 15 8.58 37.81 -34.57
CA LEU A 15 8.21 36.44 -34.85
C LEU A 15 8.60 35.46 -33.75
N LEU A 16 7.65 34.57 -33.44
CA LEU A 16 7.76 33.12 -33.62
C LEU A 16 9.11 32.48 -33.24
N TRP A 17 9.21 31.95 -32.01
CA TRP A 17 9.96 30.73 -31.73
C TRP A 17 9.06 29.77 -30.97
N LEU A 18 8.71 28.68 -31.65
CA LEU A 18 8.05 27.51 -31.11
C LEU A 18 9.06 26.64 -30.34
N LEU A 19 8.51 25.82 -29.43
CA LEU A 19 9.01 24.51 -28.99
C LEU A 19 10.15 24.49 -27.96
N GLN A 20 9.79 24.21 -26.70
CA GLN A 20 10.21 23.05 -25.88
C GLN A 20 10.32 23.41 -24.37
N GLY A 21 9.83 22.51 -23.51
CA GLY A 21 10.12 22.54 -22.08
C GLY A 21 8.91 22.14 -21.24
N GLY A 22 8.80 20.85 -20.92
CA GLY A 22 7.67 20.25 -20.24
C GLY A 22 7.44 20.73 -18.81
N VAL A 23 6.20 20.49 -18.36
CA VAL A 23 5.76 20.61 -16.97
C VAL A 23 6.55 19.60 -16.14
N SER A 24 7.55 20.06 -15.39
CA SER A 24 8.10 19.29 -14.28
C SER A 24 7.12 19.36 -13.13
N VAL A 25 6.22 18.37 -13.04
CA VAL A 25 5.60 18.02 -11.76
C VAL A 25 6.74 17.46 -10.92
N SER A 26 7.29 18.29 -10.04
CA SER A 26 8.15 17.79 -8.96
C SER A 26 7.29 16.91 -8.08
N ALA A 27 7.43 15.59 -8.24
CA ALA A 27 7.04 14.66 -7.20
C ALA A 27 7.83 15.05 -5.95
N SER A 28 7.12 15.50 -4.92
CA SER A 28 7.67 15.62 -3.58
C SER A 28 8.06 14.22 -3.12
N SER A 29 9.34 13.89 -3.28
CA SER A 29 9.96 12.80 -2.52
C SER A 29 9.96 13.25 -1.06
N ASP A 30 9.02 12.72 -0.27
CA ASP A 30 9.13 12.76 1.19
C ASP A 30 10.46 12.09 1.57
N PRO A 31 11.44 12.82 2.14
CA PRO A 31 12.69 12.23 2.57
C PRO A 31 12.54 11.85 4.04
N ASP A 32 11.76 10.81 4.36
CA ASP A 32 11.74 10.28 5.73
C ASP A 32 11.30 8.81 5.81
N THR A 33 12.10 7.96 5.18
CA THR A 33 12.41 6.62 5.69
C THR A 33 13.83 6.29 5.24
N THR A 34 14.82 6.74 6.02
CA THR A 34 16.24 6.46 5.75
C THR A 34 16.50 4.96 5.93
N THR A 35 16.28 4.17 4.89
CA THR A 35 16.83 2.81 4.81
C THR A 35 18.34 2.95 4.62
N THR A 36 19.12 2.62 5.66
CA THR A 36 20.60 2.56 5.63
C THR A 36 21.16 1.41 4.76
N ALA A 37 20.30 0.76 3.97
CA ALA A 37 20.65 -0.33 3.08
C ALA A 37 21.53 0.19 1.94
N THR A 38 22.76 -0.32 1.85
CA THR A 38 23.69 -0.03 0.76
C THR A 38 23.55 -1.12 -0.30
N CYS A 39 23.30 -0.73 -1.55
CA CYS A 39 23.29 -1.66 -2.68
C CYS A 39 24.63 -2.37 -2.82
N ARG A 40 24.64 -3.71 -2.72
CA ARG A 40 25.85 -4.50 -2.98
C ARG A 40 25.89 -4.99 -4.43
N HIS A 41 24.74 -5.33 -5.00
CA HIS A 41 24.60 -5.73 -6.40
C HIS A 41 23.35 -5.09 -7.03
N ALA A 42 23.37 -4.91 -8.36
CA ALA A 42 22.23 -4.37 -9.12
C ALA A 42 20.96 -5.24 -9.03
N THR A 43 21.10 -6.52 -8.70
CA THR A 43 19.98 -7.47 -8.52
C THR A 43 19.49 -7.57 -7.08
N ASP A 44 20.08 -6.81 -6.15
CA ASP A 44 19.64 -6.84 -4.75
C ASP A 44 18.22 -6.28 -4.66
N MET A 45 17.37 -7.01 -3.95
CA MET A 45 15.98 -6.65 -3.71
C MET A 45 15.60 -7.06 -2.29
N TRP A 46 14.94 -6.17 -1.56
CA TRP A 46 14.50 -6.42 -0.19
C TRP A 46 13.20 -5.65 0.07
N GLY A 47 12.43 -6.11 1.04
CA GLY A 47 11.14 -5.55 1.41
C GLY A 47 11.27 -4.48 2.48
N ASP A 48 10.21 -3.69 2.59
CA ASP A 48 9.91 -2.88 3.76
C ASP A 48 9.03 -3.68 4.73
N PRO A 49 8.96 -3.31 6.03
CA PRO A 49 7.89 -3.78 6.89
C PRO A 49 6.50 -3.60 6.26
N ASP A 50 6.23 -2.45 5.61
CA ASP A 50 5.03 -2.29 4.76
C ASP A 50 5.12 -3.25 3.57
N PRO A 51 4.24 -4.26 3.50
CA PRO A 51 4.32 -5.26 2.44
C PRO A 51 4.05 -4.68 1.06
N ASN A 52 3.50 -3.46 0.96
CA ASN A 52 3.31 -2.80 -0.32
C ASN A 52 4.58 -2.12 -0.84
N ILE A 53 5.65 -2.05 -0.05
CA ILE A 53 6.88 -1.35 -0.39
C ILE A 53 8.03 -2.35 -0.47
N PHE A 54 8.85 -2.18 -1.49
CA PHE A 54 10.10 -2.92 -1.63
C PHE A 54 11.15 -2.03 -2.28
N TYR A 55 12.39 -2.46 -2.22
CA TYR A 55 13.53 -1.73 -2.71
C TYR A 55 14.29 -2.59 -3.70
N VAL A 56 14.80 -1.97 -4.76
CA VAL A 56 15.73 -2.57 -5.72
C VAL A 56 16.93 -1.65 -5.90
N CYS A 57 18.02 -2.18 -6.41
CA CYS A 57 19.17 -1.35 -6.76
C CYS A 57 19.05 -0.80 -8.19
N SER A 58 19.26 0.51 -8.32
CA SER A 58 19.48 1.13 -9.63
C SER A 58 20.84 0.73 -10.20
N ASP A 59 21.01 0.91 -11.52
CA ASP A 59 22.31 0.76 -12.19
C ASP A 59 23.40 1.68 -11.61
N ALA A 60 22.99 2.80 -10.99
CA ALA A 60 23.88 3.73 -10.30
C ALA A 60 24.22 3.30 -8.86
N GLY A 61 23.77 2.12 -8.42
CA GLY A 61 24.02 1.59 -7.08
C GLY A 61 23.24 2.31 -5.98
N GLN A 62 22.16 3.01 -6.32
CA GLN A 62 21.28 3.66 -5.34
C GLN A 62 20.02 2.80 -5.10
N PRO A 63 19.56 2.65 -3.84
CA PRO A 63 18.26 2.05 -3.55
C PRO A 63 17.12 2.84 -4.19
N LEU A 64 16.23 2.13 -4.88
CA LEU A 64 15.00 2.66 -5.42
C LEU A 64 13.83 2.03 -4.68
N GLN A 65 13.03 2.85 -4.01
CA GLN A 65 11.79 2.43 -3.41
C GLN A 65 10.71 2.26 -4.48
N LEU A 66 10.06 1.11 -4.48
CA LEU A 66 8.98 0.74 -5.38
C LEU A 66 7.79 0.25 -4.58
N ARG A 67 6.63 0.14 -5.24
CA ARG A 67 5.42 -0.41 -4.65
C ARG A 67 4.91 -1.62 -5.41
N CYS A 68 4.40 -2.60 -4.68
CA CYS A 68 3.68 -3.70 -5.30
C CYS A 68 2.34 -3.23 -5.90
N PRO A 69 1.85 -3.87 -6.98
CA PRO A 69 0.51 -3.63 -7.49
C PRO A 69 -0.56 -3.93 -6.44
N ALA A 70 -1.74 -3.31 -6.56
CA ALA A 70 -2.86 -3.53 -5.66
C ALA A 70 -3.22 -5.03 -5.51
N GLY A 71 -3.56 -5.44 -4.27
CA GLY A 71 -3.86 -6.83 -3.93
C GLY A 71 -2.64 -7.75 -3.85
N ARG A 72 -1.42 -7.19 -3.89
CA ARG A 72 -0.16 -7.92 -3.79
C ARG A 72 0.74 -7.26 -2.77
N GLY A 73 1.58 -8.06 -2.12
CA GLY A 73 2.64 -7.59 -1.26
C GLY A 73 3.96 -8.28 -1.55
N PHE A 74 5.06 -7.60 -1.22
CA PHE A 74 6.40 -8.10 -1.31
C PHE A 74 6.63 -9.21 -0.28
N PHE A 75 7.18 -10.30 -0.76
CA PHE A 75 7.53 -11.47 0.03
C PHE A 75 8.92 -11.95 -0.41
N SER A 76 9.79 -12.23 0.57
CA SER A 76 11.14 -12.73 0.34
C SER A 76 11.43 -13.87 1.32
N GLY A 77 11.33 -15.09 0.85
CA GLY A 77 11.50 -16.28 1.70
C GLY A 77 10.91 -17.52 1.07
N LEU A 78 11.19 -18.69 1.67
CA LEU A 78 10.59 -19.98 1.27
C LEU A 78 10.69 -20.31 -0.24
N GLY A 79 11.73 -19.81 -0.93
CA GLY A 79 11.92 -20.00 -2.37
C GLY A 79 11.19 -18.98 -3.27
N HIS A 80 10.53 -17.98 -2.68
CA HIS A 80 9.84 -16.90 -3.38
C HIS A 80 10.53 -15.56 -3.13
N VAL A 81 10.54 -14.70 -4.16
CA VAL A 81 11.01 -13.32 -4.05
C VAL A 81 10.18 -12.41 -4.96
N GLY A 82 9.65 -11.31 -4.43
CA GLY A 82 8.90 -10.31 -5.17
C GLY A 82 7.43 -10.15 -4.74
N CYS A 83 6.65 -9.45 -5.56
CA CYS A 83 5.24 -9.15 -5.25
C CYS A 83 4.33 -10.35 -5.53
N LEU A 84 3.84 -10.99 -4.47
CA LEU A 84 2.87 -12.09 -4.52
C LEU A 84 1.46 -11.60 -4.15
N PRO A 85 0.38 -12.18 -4.69
CA PRO A 85 -0.96 -11.94 -4.17
C PRO A 85 -1.03 -12.32 -2.69
N PHE A 86 -1.67 -11.49 -1.86
CA PHE A 86 -1.72 -11.76 -0.41
C PHE A 86 -2.35 -13.13 -0.08
N ALA A 87 -3.40 -13.52 -0.83
CA ALA A 87 -4.04 -14.82 -0.71
C ALA A 87 -3.14 -16.03 -1.06
N GLN A 88 -1.96 -15.78 -1.64
CA GLN A 88 -1.00 -16.81 -2.06
C GLN A 88 0.30 -16.73 -1.26
N TRP A 89 0.35 -15.92 -0.21
CA TRP A 89 1.52 -15.83 0.65
C TRP A 89 1.79 -17.17 1.34
N PRO A 90 3.00 -17.75 1.20
CA PRO A 90 3.33 -19.04 1.81
C PRO A 90 3.47 -18.99 3.35
N ALA A 91 3.55 -17.79 3.93
CA ALA A 91 3.64 -17.52 5.37
C ALA A 91 2.95 -16.17 5.68
N CYS A 92 3.01 -15.69 6.93
CA CYS A 92 2.32 -14.48 7.39
C CYS A 92 0.78 -14.59 7.37
N LEU A 93 0.25 -15.80 7.50
CA LEU A 93 -1.18 -16.07 7.61
C LEU A 93 -1.54 -16.27 9.09
N PRO A 94 -2.78 -15.97 9.52
CA PRO A 94 -3.21 -16.24 10.90
C PRO A 94 -3.01 -17.71 11.25
N ALA A 95 -2.81 -18.07 12.52
CA ALA A 95 -2.64 -19.47 12.91
C ALA A 95 -3.88 -20.30 12.49
N PRO A 96 -3.75 -21.57 12.08
CA PRO A 96 -4.88 -22.38 11.60
C PRO A 96 -6.06 -22.52 12.58
N GLU A 97 -5.82 -22.30 13.87
CA GLU A 97 -6.84 -22.27 14.94
C GLU A 97 -7.54 -20.92 15.07
N GLU A 98 -6.85 -19.83 14.74
CA GLU A 98 -7.38 -18.46 14.60
C GLU A 98 -7.98 -18.21 13.21
N GLN A 99 -7.66 -19.08 12.23
CA GLN A 99 -8.42 -19.30 11.02
C GLN A 99 -9.73 -20.02 11.39
N VAL A 100 -10.49 -19.49 12.36
CA VAL A 100 -11.86 -19.91 12.67
C VAL A 100 -12.58 -20.00 11.34
N VAL A 101 -12.78 -21.22 10.86
CA VAL A 101 -13.28 -21.61 9.54
C VAL A 101 -13.90 -20.43 8.80
N VAL A 102 -13.04 -19.57 8.23
CA VAL A 102 -13.46 -18.53 7.29
C VAL A 102 -13.58 -19.30 5.99
N GLY A 103 -14.55 -20.20 5.97
CA GLY A 103 -15.01 -20.88 4.80
C GLY A 103 -15.56 -19.81 3.88
N SER A 104 -14.65 -19.17 3.15
CA SER A 104 -14.88 -18.64 1.82
C SER A 104 -16.20 -17.94 1.64
N SER A 105 -16.54 -16.97 2.49
CA SER A 105 -17.62 -16.10 2.10
C SER A 105 -17.80 -14.87 2.95
N SER A 106 -18.02 -13.78 2.21
CA SER A 106 -18.94 -12.71 2.56
C SER A 106 -20.37 -13.19 2.91
N ASP A 107 -20.61 -14.43 3.35
CA ASP A 107 -21.96 -15.08 3.36
C ASP A 107 -22.86 -14.57 4.48
N GLY A 108 -22.50 -13.48 5.12
CA GLY A 108 -23.42 -12.74 5.96
C GLY A 108 -23.09 -12.80 7.43
N CYS A 109 -23.71 -11.86 8.14
CA CYS A 109 -23.59 -11.67 9.57
C CYS A 109 -24.57 -12.58 10.33
N ASP A 110 -24.51 -13.88 10.06
CA ASP A 110 -25.48 -14.86 10.57
C ASP A 110 -24.96 -15.65 11.80
N SER A 111 -23.64 -15.68 12.02
CA SER A 111 -23.01 -16.34 13.17
C SER A 111 -22.57 -15.34 14.25
N GLY A 112 -22.70 -15.76 15.51
CA GLY A 112 -22.52 -14.89 16.68
C GLY A 112 -21.11 -14.31 16.86
N GLU A 113 -20.06 -14.99 16.41
CA GLU A 113 -18.67 -14.52 16.62
C GLU A 113 -18.31 -13.33 15.71
N HIS A 114 -18.71 -13.37 14.44
CA HIS A 114 -18.51 -12.27 13.49
C HIS A 114 -19.38 -11.05 13.79
N LEU A 115 -20.46 -11.21 14.56
CA LEU A 115 -21.25 -10.10 15.10
C LEU A 115 -20.55 -9.38 16.26
N LEU A 116 -19.61 -10.04 16.93
CA LEU A 116 -18.95 -9.51 18.14
C LEU A 116 -17.57 -8.92 17.85
N SER A 117 -16.91 -9.36 16.76
CA SER A 117 -15.57 -8.90 16.42
C SER A 117 -15.33 -8.87 14.91
N PRO A 118 -14.58 -7.86 14.39
CA PRO A 118 -14.10 -7.90 13.01
C PRO A 118 -13.12 -9.05 12.78
N TRP A 119 -12.97 -9.47 11.52
CA TRP A 119 -12.09 -10.57 11.12
C TRP A 119 -11.25 -10.23 9.90
N ALA A 120 -10.11 -10.93 9.78
CA ALA A 120 -9.13 -10.67 8.75
C ALA A 120 -9.67 -10.98 7.34
N SER A 121 -9.32 -10.13 6.38
CA SER A 121 -9.49 -10.43 4.96
C SER A 121 -8.19 -11.05 4.39
N PRO A 122 -8.21 -11.58 3.16
CA PRO A 122 -6.97 -12.00 2.50
C PRO A 122 -5.97 -10.86 2.29
N ASP A 123 -6.43 -9.61 2.13
CA ASP A 123 -5.55 -8.44 2.12
C ASP A 123 -5.27 -8.02 3.57
N PRO A 124 -4.01 -7.99 4.02
CA PRO A 124 -3.67 -7.70 5.40
C PRO A 124 -3.96 -6.24 5.80
N ASN A 125 -4.20 -5.33 4.86
CA ASN A 125 -4.65 -3.97 5.15
C ASN A 125 -6.18 -3.87 5.25
N GLN A 126 -6.92 -4.95 5.00
CA GLN A 126 -8.38 -4.96 5.01
C GLN A 126 -8.96 -5.99 5.98
N PHE A 127 -10.18 -5.71 6.43
CA PHE A 127 -10.90 -6.55 7.36
C PHE A 127 -12.40 -6.43 7.14
N TYR A 128 -13.13 -7.43 7.60
CA TYR A 128 -14.58 -7.44 7.52
C TYR A 128 -15.19 -7.06 8.87
N LEU A 129 -16.33 -6.37 8.83
CA LEU A 129 -17.13 -6.03 10.01
C LEU A 129 -18.62 -6.22 9.71
N CYS A 130 -19.34 -6.78 10.68
CA CYS A 130 -20.78 -6.91 10.61
C CYS A 130 -21.50 -5.67 11.17
N PRO A 131 -22.31 -4.95 10.38
CA PRO A 131 -23.09 -3.82 10.88
C PRO A 131 -24.34 -4.26 11.66
N GLY A 132 -24.74 -5.54 11.57
CA GLY A 132 -25.84 -6.13 12.31
C GLY A 132 -26.17 -7.56 11.86
N PRO A 133 -27.08 -8.25 12.56
CA PRO A 133 -27.52 -9.60 12.21
C PRO A 133 -28.08 -9.69 10.79
N SER A 134 -27.67 -10.73 10.05
CA SER A 134 -28.08 -10.98 8.66
C SER A 134 -27.82 -9.84 7.67
N ALA A 135 -26.95 -8.89 8.04
CA ALA A 135 -26.44 -7.88 7.13
C ALA A 135 -25.31 -8.43 6.26
N THR A 136 -25.04 -7.75 5.15
CA THR A 136 -23.84 -7.98 4.35
C THR A 136 -22.61 -7.44 5.10
N PRO A 137 -21.52 -8.24 5.24
CA PRO A 137 -20.29 -7.76 5.84
C PRO A 137 -19.72 -6.56 5.09
N LEU A 138 -19.28 -5.55 5.83
CA LEU A 138 -18.56 -4.41 5.28
C LEU A 138 -17.08 -4.75 5.19
N LEU A 139 -16.49 -4.62 4.00
CA LEU A 139 -15.05 -4.67 3.82
C LEU A 139 -14.48 -3.27 4.09
N LEU A 140 -13.65 -3.17 5.13
CA LEU A 140 -13.04 -1.93 5.59
C LEU A 140 -11.52 -2.01 5.44
N THR A 141 -10.88 -0.85 5.46
CA THR A 141 -9.44 -0.71 5.23
C THR A 141 -8.79 0.01 6.40
N CYS A 142 -7.68 -0.52 6.90
CA CYS A 142 -6.86 0.14 7.91
C CYS A 142 -6.24 1.44 7.35
N ALA A 143 -5.95 2.39 8.23
CA ALA A 143 -5.20 3.59 7.84
C ALA A 143 -3.85 3.23 7.20
N ALA A 144 -3.29 4.14 6.40
CA ALA A 144 -2.00 3.95 5.76
C ALA A 144 -0.90 3.57 6.77
N GLY A 145 -0.02 2.65 6.39
CA GLY A 145 1.05 2.14 7.24
C GLY A 145 0.64 1.08 8.26
N LYS A 146 -0.60 0.56 8.18
CA LYS A 146 -1.13 -0.41 9.14
C LYS A 146 -1.71 -1.66 8.49
N GLY A 147 -1.56 -2.79 9.17
CA GLY A 147 -2.24 -4.06 8.87
C GLY A 147 -3.26 -4.42 9.95
N PHE A 148 -4.28 -5.19 9.59
CA PHE A 148 -5.27 -5.69 10.52
C PHE A 148 -4.77 -6.97 11.22
N LEU A 149 -4.86 -6.98 12.54
CA LEU A 149 -4.62 -8.13 13.40
C LEU A 149 -5.95 -8.64 13.93
N ALA A 150 -6.11 -9.96 13.94
CA ALA A 150 -7.16 -10.67 14.66
C ALA A 150 -6.54 -11.93 15.26
N THR A 151 -5.76 -11.72 16.32
CA THR A 151 -5.22 -12.79 17.15
C THR A 151 -5.93 -12.81 18.50
N GLU A 152 -5.71 -13.86 19.30
CA GLU A 152 -6.23 -13.90 20.68
C GLU A 152 -5.75 -12.72 21.54
N GLU A 153 -4.55 -12.21 21.25
CA GLU A 153 -3.88 -11.15 22.02
C GLU A 153 -4.25 -9.73 21.55
N ALA A 154 -4.60 -9.56 20.26
CA ALA A 154 -4.85 -8.25 19.68
C ALA A 154 -5.84 -8.32 18.50
N VAL A 155 -6.87 -7.47 18.55
CA VAL A 155 -7.80 -7.24 17.44
C VAL A 155 -7.79 -5.76 17.05
N GLY A 156 -7.47 -5.47 15.78
CA GLY A 156 -7.49 -4.12 15.23
C GLY A 156 -6.33 -3.80 14.29
N CYS A 157 -6.26 -2.55 13.83
CA CYS A 157 -5.19 -2.09 12.94
C CYS A 157 -3.92 -1.74 13.72
N ALA A 158 -2.80 -2.35 13.36
CA ALA A 158 -1.48 -2.15 13.95
C ALA A 158 -0.45 -1.71 12.90
N ASP A 159 0.61 -1.01 13.31
CA ASP A 159 1.71 -0.65 12.41
C ASP A 159 2.35 -1.91 11.81
N TRP A 160 2.81 -1.82 10.57
CA TRP A 160 3.30 -2.99 9.83
C TRP A 160 4.40 -3.78 10.55
N SER A 161 5.31 -3.13 11.27
CA SER A 161 6.33 -3.83 12.07
C SER A 161 5.72 -4.67 13.19
N LEU A 162 4.70 -4.15 13.89
CA LEU A 162 3.99 -4.91 14.91
C LEU A 162 3.15 -6.03 14.28
N TRP A 163 2.49 -5.74 13.17
CA TRP A 163 1.74 -6.73 12.41
C TRP A 163 2.65 -7.90 12.01
N ARG A 164 3.82 -7.62 11.42
CA ARG A 164 4.79 -8.65 11.01
C ARG A 164 5.22 -9.54 12.18
N ARG A 165 5.44 -8.96 13.35
CA ARG A 165 5.81 -9.70 14.56
C ARG A 165 4.70 -10.61 15.06
N GLN A 166 3.47 -10.08 15.12
CA GLN A 166 2.29 -10.82 15.59
C GLN A 166 1.92 -11.97 14.64
N MET A 167 2.23 -11.82 13.35
CA MET A 167 2.04 -12.85 12.32
C MET A 167 3.27 -13.76 12.11
N ASP A 168 4.27 -13.68 13.00
CA ASP A 168 5.56 -14.40 12.95
C ASP A 168 6.22 -14.38 11.56
N CYS A 169 6.35 -13.20 10.98
CA CYS A 169 6.81 -13.02 9.61
C CYS A 169 7.83 -11.90 9.41
N GLU A 170 8.54 -11.54 10.49
CA GLU A 170 9.64 -10.57 10.42
C GLU A 170 10.80 -11.04 9.52
N ALA A 171 10.88 -12.34 9.21
CA ALA A 171 11.91 -12.93 8.37
C ALA A 171 11.58 -12.98 6.86
N TYR A 172 10.39 -12.52 6.43
CA TYR A 172 9.87 -12.75 5.07
C TYR A 172 9.72 -11.50 4.20
N TYR A 173 10.47 -10.45 4.49
CA TYR A 173 10.55 -9.23 3.66
C TYR A 173 12.00 -8.80 3.46
#